data_AF-A0A7D5T9C2-F1
#
_entry.id   AF-A0A7D5T9C2-F1
#
_cell.length_a   1.000
_cell.length_b   1.000
_cell.length_c   1.000
_cell.angle_alpha   90.00
_cell.angle_beta   90.00
_cell.angle_gamma   90.00
#
_symmetry.space_group_name_H-M   'P 1'
#
loop_
_entity.id
_entity.type
_entity.pdbx_description
1 polymer ?
#
loop_
_entity_poly.entity_id
_entity_poly.type
_entity_poly.pdbx_seq_one_letter_code
_entity_poly.pdbx_strand_id
1 'polypeptide(L)'
;MSELLSRRRLLLSGVALSSLLSGCHSDTHASLLFGSIEVSDNDSTYEIEFEVRLSVGGDWESFKNVSAVGLDKNGTVICRQHIGEIDADYVGGDNPVTLTCDEFPHALTYEIERDPCSRGVTVNKMAYDEERDLWVEEPIECE
;
A
#
# COMPACT_ATOMS: atom_id res chain seq x y z
N MET A 1 -7.09 67.27 49.98
CA MET A 1 -7.87 67.45 48.74
C MET A 1 -7.81 66.17 47.96
N SER A 2 -9.00 65.59 47.77
CA SER A 2 -9.42 64.70 46.68
C SER A 2 -8.76 63.32 46.52
N GLU A 3 -9.62 62.34 46.77
CA GLU A 3 -9.58 60.92 46.38
C GLU A 3 -9.37 60.72 44.86
N LEU A 4 -8.90 59.54 44.45
CA LEU A 4 -9.69 58.65 43.59
C LEU A 4 -9.03 57.26 43.43
N LEU A 5 -9.88 56.25 43.60
CA LEU A 5 -9.63 54.81 43.53
C LEU A 5 -9.13 54.31 42.18
N SER A 6 -8.33 53.24 42.18
CA SER A 6 -8.32 52.27 41.07
C SER A 6 -8.46 50.85 41.61
N ARG A 7 -9.69 50.33 41.50
CA ARG A 7 -10.03 48.91 41.62
C ARG A 7 -9.62 48.23 40.32
N ARG A 8 -8.93 47.09 40.38
CA ARG A 8 -9.16 45.97 39.44
C ARG A 8 -8.80 44.64 40.09
N ARG A 9 -9.85 43.87 40.37
CA ARG A 9 -9.82 42.50 40.90
C ARG A 9 -9.46 41.52 39.78
N LEU A 10 -8.71 40.49 40.15
CA LEU A 10 -8.36 39.31 39.35
C LEU A 10 -9.62 38.67 38.73
N LEU A 11 -9.59 38.42 37.42
CA LEU A 11 -10.54 37.55 36.73
C LEU A 11 -9.90 36.17 36.55
N LEU A 12 -10.62 35.17 37.05
CA LEU A 12 -10.29 33.75 37.00
C LEU A 12 -10.12 33.25 35.56
N SER A 13 -9.05 32.52 35.34
CA SER A 13 -8.85 31.65 34.17
C SER A 13 -9.79 30.44 34.28
N GLY A 14 -10.89 30.45 33.53
CA GLY A 14 -11.69 29.24 33.25
C GLY A 14 -11.24 28.66 31.92
N VAL A 15 -10.49 27.57 31.96
CA VAL A 15 -10.08 26.83 30.75
C VAL A 15 -11.32 26.16 30.16
N ALA A 16 -11.66 26.53 28.93
CA ALA A 16 -12.68 25.86 28.14
C ALA A 16 -12.22 24.43 27.82
N LEU A 17 -12.94 23.42 28.31
CA LEU A 17 -12.85 22.08 27.72
C LEU A 17 -13.55 22.11 26.36
N SER A 18 -12.79 22.38 25.31
CA SER A 18 -13.16 22.04 23.95
C SER A 18 -12.90 20.53 23.77
N SER A 19 -13.87 19.70 24.12
CA SER A 19 -13.89 18.32 23.64
C SER A 19 -14.23 18.34 22.15
N LEU A 20 -13.19 18.56 21.32
CA LEU A 20 -13.21 18.14 19.93
C LEU A 20 -13.31 16.61 19.94
N LEU A 21 -14.52 16.09 19.74
CA LEU A 21 -14.68 14.75 19.19
C LEU A 21 -14.08 14.80 17.78
N SER A 22 -12.78 14.54 17.69
CA SER A 22 -12.17 14.06 16.46
C SER A 22 -12.84 12.73 16.15
N GLY A 23 -13.93 12.77 15.38
CA GLY A 23 -14.42 11.59 14.70
C GLY A 23 -13.29 11.13 13.79
N CYS A 24 -12.65 10.02 14.14
CA CYS A 24 -11.79 9.30 13.22
C CYS A 24 -12.63 8.98 11.99
N HIS A 25 -12.36 9.67 10.88
CA HIS A 25 -12.86 9.28 9.58
C HIS A 25 -12.13 7.99 9.25
N SER A 26 -12.78 6.85 9.46
CA SER A 26 -12.29 5.58 8.93
C SER A 26 -12.64 5.60 7.45
N ASP A 27 -11.80 6.22 6.63
CA ASP A 27 -11.88 6.05 5.18
C ASP A 27 -11.74 4.56 4.86
N THR A 28 -12.61 4.04 3.99
CA THR A 28 -12.45 2.70 3.41
C THR A 28 -11.13 2.65 2.65
N HIS A 29 -10.28 1.69 2.99
CA HIS A 29 -8.98 1.51 2.35
C HIS A 29 -8.67 0.03 2.18
N ALA A 30 -8.16 -0.35 1.00
CA ALA A 30 -7.63 -1.68 0.74
C ALA A 30 -6.31 -1.56 -0.03
N SER A 31 -5.29 -2.30 0.43
CA SER A 31 -3.96 -2.29 -0.16
C SER A 31 -3.50 -3.70 -0.52
N LEU A 32 -2.95 -3.85 -1.73
CA LEU A 32 -2.16 -5.02 -2.14
C LEU A 32 -0.68 -4.68 -2.10
N LEU A 33 0.07 -5.52 -1.40
CA LEU A 33 1.47 -5.34 -1.07
C LEU A 33 2.23 -6.64 -1.39
N PHE A 34 3.55 -6.52 -1.60
CA PHE A 34 4.44 -7.67 -1.64
C PHE A 34 5.00 -7.92 -0.23
N GLY A 35 5.08 -9.18 0.18
CA GLY A 35 5.81 -9.60 1.37
C GLY A 35 7.26 -9.89 1.05
N SER A 36 7.79 -11.02 1.56
CA SER A 36 9.11 -11.49 1.12
C SER A 36 9.13 -11.69 -0.40
N ILE A 37 10.28 -11.43 -1.02
CA ILE A 37 10.54 -11.68 -2.44
C ILE A 37 11.85 -12.43 -2.51
N GLU A 38 11.82 -13.62 -3.10
CA GLU A 38 12.96 -14.47 -3.35
C GLU A 38 13.07 -14.69 -4.85
N VAL A 39 14.28 -14.60 -5.39
CA VAL A 39 14.53 -14.80 -6.82
C VAL A 39 15.54 -15.92 -6.99
N SER A 40 15.19 -16.89 -7.83
CA SER A 40 16.08 -17.95 -8.27
C SER A 40 16.23 -17.95 -9.79
N ASP A 41 17.46 -18.16 -10.25
CA ASP A 41 17.81 -18.32 -11.67
C ASP A 41 17.90 -19.83 -11.99
N ASN A 42 17.25 -20.24 -13.07
CA ASN A 42 17.33 -21.59 -13.62
C ASN A 42 17.75 -21.58 -15.10
N ASP A 43 18.96 -21.08 -15.37
CA ASP A 43 19.74 -21.09 -16.63
C ASP A 43 19.05 -20.46 -17.88
N SER A 44 17.77 -20.12 -17.78
CA SER A 44 16.91 -19.66 -18.88
C SER A 44 15.67 -18.89 -18.42
N THR A 45 15.31 -18.99 -17.14
CA THR A 45 14.16 -18.31 -16.56
C THR A 45 14.48 -17.86 -15.14
N TYR A 46 13.82 -16.78 -14.73
CA TYR A 46 13.79 -16.31 -13.35
C TYR A 46 12.50 -16.76 -12.70
N GLU A 47 12.62 -17.51 -11.61
CA GLU A 47 11.52 -17.85 -10.73
C GLU A 47 11.53 -16.88 -9.55
N ILE A 48 10.43 -16.15 -9.38
CA ILE A 48 10.28 -15.09 -8.39
C ILE A 48 9.15 -15.51 -7.47
N GLU A 49 9.51 -15.89 -6.25
CA GLU A 49 8.59 -16.33 -5.23
C GLU A 49 8.30 -15.17 -4.26
N PHE A 50 7.03 -14.89 -3.98
CA PHE A 50 6.66 -13.84 -3.04
C PHE A 50 5.36 -14.11 -2.29
N GLU A 51 5.25 -13.52 -1.11
CA GLU A 51 3.99 -13.46 -0.36
C GLU A 51 3.12 -12.31 -0.88
N VAL A 52 1.82 -12.56 -1.01
CA VAL A 52 0.85 -11.49 -1.27
C VAL A 52 0.30 -11.00 0.06
N ARG A 53 0.42 -9.70 0.33
CA ARG A 53 -0.03 -9.09 1.58
C ARG A 53 -1.22 -8.16 1.33
N LEU A 54 -2.26 -8.35 2.14
CA LEU A 54 -3.47 -7.55 2.14
C LEU A 54 -3.50 -6.68 3.41
N SER A 55 -3.73 -5.37 3.23
CA SER A 55 -3.99 -4.44 4.33
C SER A 55 -5.30 -3.72 4.10
N VAL A 56 -6.22 -3.75 5.07
CA VAL A 56 -7.59 -3.25 4.90
C VAL A 56 -8.03 -2.40 6.09
N GLY A 57 -8.86 -1.41 5.83
CA GLY A 57 -9.49 -0.53 6.82
C GLY A 57 -10.92 -0.16 6.43
N GLY A 58 -11.83 -0.15 7.40
CA GLY A 58 -13.25 0.11 7.19
C GLY A 58 -13.97 -1.00 6.40
N ASP A 59 -15.15 -0.69 5.89
CA ASP A 59 -15.89 -1.56 4.98
C ASP A 59 -15.23 -1.50 3.60
N TRP A 60 -14.63 -2.59 3.13
CA TRP A 60 -13.85 -2.63 1.88
C TRP A 60 -14.34 -3.74 0.93
N GLU A 61 -13.91 -3.69 -0.33
CA GLU A 61 -14.27 -4.65 -1.37
C GLU A 61 -13.06 -5.49 -1.81
N SER A 62 -13.25 -6.81 -1.87
CA SER A 62 -12.27 -7.79 -2.36
C SER A 62 -11.64 -7.38 -3.70
N PHE A 63 -10.37 -7.70 -3.90
CA PHE A 63 -9.73 -7.57 -5.21
C PHE A 63 -10.08 -8.77 -6.08
N LYS A 64 -10.68 -8.51 -7.24
CA LYS A 64 -11.06 -9.54 -8.21
C LYS A 64 -10.05 -9.64 -9.35
N ASN A 65 -9.94 -10.85 -9.92
CA ASN A 65 -9.11 -11.17 -11.08
C ASN A 65 -7.65 -10.69 -10.95
N VAL A 66 -7.08 -10.84 -9.75
CA VAL A 66 -5.72 -10.41 -9.44
C VAL A 66 -4.74 -11.28 -10.19
N SER A 67 -3.77 -10.62 -10.82
CA SER A 67 -2.60 -11.26 -11.40
C SER A 67 -1.35 -10.51 -10.95
N ALA A 68 -0.30 -11.23 -10.59
CA ALA A 68 1.02 -10.63 -10.44
C ALA A 68 1.68 -10.53 -11.82
N VAL A 69 2.37 -9.41 -12.06
CA VAL A 69 3.06 -9.16 -13.33
C VAL A 69 4.47 -8.66 -13.07
N GLY A 70 5.39 -9.13 -13.93
CA GLY A 70 6.72 -8.57 -14.06
C GLY A 70 6.78 -7.62 -15.25
N LEU A 71 7.43 -6.48 -15.06
CA LEU A 71 7.56 -5.42 -16.04
C LEU A 71 9.02 -5.24 -16.46
N ASP A 72 9.25 -4.95 -17.74
CA ASP A 72 10.54 -4.44 -18.19
C ASP A 72 10.77 -2.97 -17.77
N LYS A 73 11.95 -2.43 -18.08
CA LYS A 73 12.29 -1.02 -17.80
C LYS A 73 11.39 0.03 -18.47
N ASN A 74 10.59 -0.38 -19.46
CA ASN A 74 9.66 0.50 -20.17
C ASN A 74 8.23 0.37 -19.62
N GLY A 75 8.00 -0.47 -18.61
CA GLY A 75 6.68 -0.76 -18.07
C GLY A 75 5.87 -1.78 -18.89
N THR A 76 6.52 -2.51 -19.80
CA THR A 76 5.88 -3.57 -20.59
C THR A 76 5.79 -4.86 -19.77
N VAL A 77 4.63 -5.50 -19.74
CA VAL A 77 4.45 -6.81 -19.09
C VAL A 77 5.24 -7.88 -19.84
N ILE A 78 6.17 -8.54 -19.15
CA ILE A 78 7.02 -9.61 -19.70
C ILE A 78 6.65 -11.00 -19.14
N CYS A 79 5.98 -11.05 -17.99
CA CYS A 79 5.49 -12.29 -17.37
C CYS A 79 4.25 -11.99 -16.53
N ARG A 80 3.37 -12.99 -16.38
CA ARG A 80 2.12 -12.88 -15.63
C ARG A 80 1.78 -14.19 -14.94
N GLN A 81 1.39 -14.12 -13.68
CA GLN A 81 0.81 -15.23 -12.94
C GLN A 81 -0.58 -14.85 -12.42
N HIS A 82 -1.60 -15.63 -12.79
CA HIS A 82 -2.95 -15.43 -12.28
C HIS A 82 -3.06 -15.96 -10.83
N ILE A 83 -3.61 -15.13 -9.95
CA ILE A 83 -3.80 -15.45 -8.52
C ILE A 83 -5.29 -15.72 -8.24
N GLY A 84 -6.18 -14.90 -8.80
CA GLY A 84 -7.63 -15.02 -8.62
C GLY A 84 -8.20 -13.93 -7.74
N GLU A 85 -9.03 -14.30 -6.76
CA GLU A 85 -9.63 -13.33 -5.84
C GLU A 85 -8.79 -13.20 -4.56
N ILE A 86 -8.61 -11.97 -4.09
CA ILE A 86 -8.01 -11.66 -2.78
C ILE A 86 -9.06 -10.97 -1.93
N ASP A 87 -9.50 -11.67 -0.89
CA ASP A 87 -10.46 -11.22 0.12
C ASP A 87 -9.84 -11.27 1.53
N ALA A 88 -10.66 -11.05 2.57
CA ALA A 88 -10.19 -11.06 3.96
C ALA A 88 -9.69 -12.43 4.44
N ASP A 89 -10.11 -13.51 3.78
CA ASP A 89 -9.73 -14.89 4.09
C ASP A 89 -8.48 -15.32 3.31
N TYR A 90 -7.96 -14.48 2.42
CA TYR A 90 -6.73 -14.75 1.67
C TYR A 90 -5.53 -14.81 2.62
N VAL A 91 -5.10 -16.03 2.96
CA VAL A 91 -3.89 -16.29 3.76
C VAL A 91 -2.67 -16.33 2.83
N GLY A 92 -2.25 -15.16 2.36
CA GLY A 92 -1.10 -15.03 1.45
C GLY A 92 0.26 -15.37 2.04
N GLY A 93 0.34 -15.56 3.37
CA GLY A 93 1.57 -15.95 4.07
C GLY A 93 1.87 -17.45 4.04
N ASP A 94 0.88 -18.31 3.77
CA ASP A 94 1.07 -19.77 3.82
C ASP A 94 1.29 -20.41 2.44
N ASN A 95 0.92 -19.72 1.36
CA ASN A 95 1.13 -20.18 -0.01
C ASN A 95 1.77 -19.05 -0.83
N PRO A 96 3.10 -19.07 -1.00
CA PRO A 96 3.74 -18.06 -1.81
C PRO A 96 3.29 -18.19 -3.28
N VAL A 97 3.29 -17.07 -3.98
CA VAL A 97 3.02 -17.00 -5.42
C VAL A 97 4.35 -17.07 -6.15
N THR A 98 4.45 -17.99 -7.11
CA THR A 98 5.61 -18.09 -8.01
C THR A 98 5.27 -17.43 -9.34
N LEU A 99 6.05 -16.42 -9.72
CA LEU A 99 6.03 -15.79 -11.03
C LEU A 99 7.28 -16.22 -11.81
N THR A 100 7.08 -16.81 -12.99
CA THR A 100 8.19 -17.23 -13.86
C THR A 100 8.33 -16.25 -15.03
N CYS A 101 9.54 -15.73 -15.23
CA CYS A 101 9.85 -14.75 -16.27
C CYS A 101 11.06 -15.21 -17.10
N ASP A 102 10.98 -15.08 -18.43
CA ASP A 102 12.11 -15.40 -19.33
C ASP A 102 13.25 -14.37 -19.24
N GLU A 103 12.92 -13.16 -18.74
CA GLU A 103 13.86 -12.07 -18.52
C GLU A 103 13.70 -11.55 -17.08
N PHE A 104 14.77 -11.01 -16.49
CA PHE A 104 14.72 -10.47 -15.14
C PHE A 104 13.86 -9.19 -15.15
N PRO A 105 12.77 -9.12 -14.38
CA PRO A 105 11.90 -7.95 -14.38
C PRO A 105 12.55 -6.77 -13.67
N HIS A 106 12.34 -5.57 -14.22
CA HIS A 106 12.74 -4.33 -13.59
C HIS A 106 11.76 -3.91 -12.48
N ALA A 107 10.49 -4.32 -12.59
CA ALA A 107 9.49 -4.10 -11.54
C ALA A 107 8.48 -5.25 -11.45
N LEU A 108 7.89 -5.40 -10.27
CA LEU A 108 6.76 -6.28 -9.99
C LEU A 108 5.55 -5.44 -9.56
N THR A 109 4.36 -5.80 -9.99
CA THR A 109 3.11 -5.17 -9.53
C THR A 109 1.94 -6.13 -9.67
N TYR A 110 0.74 -5.68 -9.30
CA TYR A 110 -0.50 -6.41 -9.50
C TYR A 110 -1.36 -5.75 -10.58
N GLU A 111 -1.88 -6.57 -11.48
CA GLU A 111 -3.05 -6.22 -12.29
C GLU A 111 -4.30 -6.67 -11.54
N ILE A 112 -5.28 -5.79 -11.44
CA ILE A 112 -6.56 -6.01 -10.75
C ILE A 112 -7.72 -5.52 -11.63
N GLU A 113 -8.92 -6.06 -11.43
CA GLU A 113 -10.09 -5.69 -12.24
C GLU A 113 -10.53 -4.23 -12.05
N ARG A 114 -10.28 -3.66 -10.86
CA ARG A 114 -10.61 -2.27 -10.53
C ARG A 114 -9.44 -1.34 -10.85
N ASP A 115 -9.72 -0.05 -11.03
CA ASP A 115 -8.67 0.95 -11.25
C ASP A 115 -7.79 1.10 -9.98
N PRO A 116 -6.47 0.85 -10.05
CA PRO A 116 -5.55 1.00 -8.91
C PRO A 116 -5.44 2.44 -8.39
N CYS A 117 -5.87 3.42 -9.19
CA CYS A 117 -5.90 4.84 -8.85
C CYS A 117 -7.24 5.29 -8.26
N SER A 118 -8.21 4.38 -8.11
CA SER A 118 -9.46 4.67 -7.42
C SER A 118 -9.23 5.04 -5.95
N ARG A 119 -10.04 5.97 -5.44
CA ARG A 119 -10.00 6.34 -4.02
C ARG A 119 -10.16 5.10 -3.12
N GLY A 120 -9.32 5.01 -2.09
CA GLY A 120 -9.36 3.90 -1.13
C GLY A 120 -8.69 2.63 -1.62
N VAL A 121 -7.93 2.69 -2.72
CA VAL A 121 -7.11 1.60 -3.25
C VAL A 121 -5.65 1.99 -3.16
N THR A 122 -4.83 1.04 -2.78
CA THR A 122 -3.39 1.12 -3.00
C THR A 122 -2.91 -0.19 -3.59
N VAL A 123 -2.25 -0.12 -4.73
CA VAL A 123 -1.49 -1.23 -5.26
C VAL A 123 -0.05 -0.79 -5.31
N ASN A 124 0.83 -1.55 -4.65
CA ASN A 124 2.24 -1.21 -4.63
C ASN A 124 2.99 -1.89 -5.77
N LYS A 125 4.05 -1.23 -6.20
CA LYS A 125 5.03 -1.72 -7.16
C LYS A 125 6.32 -1.99 -6.40
N MET A 126 7.01 -3.08 -6.72
CA MET A 126 8.38 -3.32 -6.26
C MET A 126 9.31 -3.08 -7.44
N ALA A 127 10.16 -2.07 -7.37
CA ALA A 127 11.18 -1.79 -8.37
C ALA A 127 12.52 -2.40 -7.95
N TYR A 128 13.25 -3.00 -8.90
CA TYR A 128 14.57 -3.53 -8.62
C TYR A 128 15.62 -2.42 -8.69
N ASP A 129 16.32 -2.20 -7.57
CA ASP A 129 17.46 -1.31 -7.49
C ASP A 129 18.74 -2.11 -7.79
N GLU A 130 19.20 -2.02 -9.04
CA GLU A 130 20.41 -2.71 -9.52
C GLU A 130 21.69 -2.25 -8.81
N GLU A 131 21.75 -1.01 -8.31
CA GLU A 131 22.94 -0.49 -7.62
C GLU A 131 23.08 -1.10 -6.23
N ARG A 132 21.93 -1.37 -5.58
CA ARG A 132 21.87 -1.89 -4.21
C ARG A 132 21.51 -3.38 -4.13
N ASP A 133 21.23 -4.00 -5.27
CA ASP A 133 20.87 -5.42 -5.40
C ASP A 133 19.66 -5.80 -4.53
N LEU A 134 18.60 -4.97 -4.58
CA LEU A 134 17.42 -5.16 -3.74
C LEU A 134 16.13 -4.63 -4.37
N TRP A 135 14.99 -5.15 -3.89
CA TRP A 135 13.66 -4.65 -4.24
C TRP A 135 13.26 -3.47 -3.36
N VAL A 136 12.83 -2.37 -3.97
CA VAL A 136 12.33 -1.16 -3.32
C VAL A 136 10.85 -1.00 -3.60
N GLU A 137 10.08 -0.74 -2.55
CA GLU A 137 8.65 -0.40 -2.69
C GLU A 137 8.50 1.01 -3.26
N GLU A 138 7.72 1.13 -4.33
CA GLU A 138 7.33 2.39 -4.96
C GLU A 138 5.80 2.45 -5.12
N PRO A 139 5.17 3.62 -4.89
CA PRO A 139 3.76 3.80 -5.21
C PRO A 139 3.54 3.74 -6.74
N ILE A 140 2.36 3.29 -7.15
CA ILE A 140 1.90 3.49 -8.53
C ILE A 140 1.59 4.98 -8.73
N GLU A 141 2.14 5.56 -9.80
CA GLU A 141 1.82 6.94 -10.19
C GLU A 141 0.44 6.97 -10.87
N CYS A 142 -0.42 7.86 -10.37
CA CYS A 142 -1.75 8.11 -10.91
C CYS A 142 -1.78 9.51 -11.52
N GLU A 143 -2.17 9.63 -12.79
CA GLU A 143 -2.27 10.90 -13.52
C GLU A 143 -3.52 11.72 -13.16
#